data_AF-A0A950FBU8-F1
#
_entry.id   AF-A0A950FBU8-F1
#
_cell.length_a   1.000
_cell.length_b   1.000
_cell.length_c   1.000
_cell.angle_alpha   90.00
_cell.angle_beta   90.00
_cell.angle_gamma   90.00
#
_symmetry.space_group_name_H-M   'P 1'
#
loop_
_entity.id
_entity.type
_entity.pdbx_description
1 polymer ?
#
loop_
_entity_poly.entity_id
_entity_poly.type
_entity_poly.pdbx_seq_one_letter_code
_entity_poly.pdbx_strand_id
1 'polypeptide(L)'
;MHVIAAIDYSALNTYANIGTFLLLLASVVAAAVSLHHAASFNQISAVISMERDLRGAEMQEALRFVQYELPFKMHDERFRGELDALGFIDARVHQEVQACQWFNAVGTLLKNNLVDESAWMDLFARLTVAYWDTLEPAIAIMRRRRGDWQFANFEYMAVRAKEWLKKHPHGTFPHHTARAKVQDKWLAADTALRSGQTS
;
A
#
# COMPACT_ATOMS: atom_id res chain seq x y z
N MET A 1 50.35 57.57 -28.55
CA MET A 1 50.80 56.35 -27.84
C MET A 1 49.79 56.04 -26.75
N HIS A 2 48.72 55.30 -27.06
CA HIS A 2 47.83 54.69 -26.06
C HIS A 2 47.25 53.41 -26.67
N VAL A 3 47.99 52.31 -26.49
CA VAL A 3 47.47 50.96 -26.71
C VAL A 3 46.71 50.61 -25.43
N ILE A 4 45.41 50.92 -25.40
CA ILE A 4 44.52 50.36 -24.38
C ILE A 4 44.13 48.99 -24.89
N ALA A 5 44.45 47.99 -24.07
CA ALA A 5 44.24 46.57 -24.30
C ALA A 5 42.90 46.29 -24.99
N ALA A 6 42.97 45.75 -26.21
CA ALA A 6 41.94 44.90 -26.74
C ALA A 6 41.90 43.64 -25.87
N ILE A 7 41.30 43.74 -24.69
CA ILE A 7 40.85 42.56 -23.96
C ILE A 7 39.94 41.83 -24.94
N ASP A 8 40.37 40.64 -25.32
CA ASP A 8 39.83 39.85 -26.41
C ASP A 8 38.31 39.68 -26.22
N TYR A 9 37.51 40.45 -26.95
CA TYR A 9 36.04 40.44 -26.86
C TYR A 9 35.49 39.03 -27.09
N SER A 10 36.23 38.19 -27.82
CA SER A 10 35.93 36.77 -28.01
C SER A 10 36.07 35.97 -26.72
N ALA A 11 37.08 36.24 -25.89
CA ALA A 11 37.27 35.60 -24.59
C ALA A 11 36.17 36.02 -23.61
N LEU A 12 35.85 37.32 -23.52
CA LEU A 12 34.74 37.81 -22.67
C LEU A 12 33.39 37.20 -23.06
N ASN A 13 33.09 37.11 -24.36
CA ASN A 13 31.85 36.49 -24.83
C ASN A 13 31.83 34.97 -24.57
N THR A 14 32.97 34.30 -24.69
CA THR A 14 33.11 32.86 -24.38
C THR A 14 32.86 32.61 -22.89
N TYR A 15 33.42 33.44 -22.00
CA TYR A 15 33.16 33.34 -20.56
C TYR A 15 31.70 33.62 -20.22
N ALA A 16 31.07 34.60 -20.88
CA ALA A 16 29.64 34.88 -20.71
C ALA A 16 28.78 33.67 -21.10
N ASN A 17 29.06 33.06 -22.26
CA ASN A 17 28.32 31.89 -22.75
C ASN A 17 28.48 30.66 -21.85
N ILE A 18 29.69 30.41 -21.34
CA ILE A 18 29.94 29.34 -20.36
C ILE A 18 29.15 29.61 -19.07
N GLY A 19 29.13 30.85 -18.60
CA GLY A 19 28.33 31.25 -17.43
C GLY A 19 26.84 31.01 -17.62
N THR A 20 26.29 31.40 -18.78
CA THR A 20 24.88 31.15 -19.13
C THR A 20 24.57 29.65 -19.20
N PHE A 21 25.46 28.85 -19.78
CA PHE A 21 25.29 27.40 -19.86
C PHE A 21 25.26 26.75 -18.47
N LEU A 22 26.16 27.13 -17.58
CA LEU A 22 26.17 26.63 -16.19
C LEU A 22 24.90 27.02 -15.43
N LEU A 23 24.39 28.24 -15.65
CA LEU A 23 23.14 28.71 -15.03
C LEU A 23 21.92 27.92 -15.54
N LEU A 24 21.88 27.59 -16.83
CA LEU A 24 20.84 26.73 -17.39
C LEU A 24 20.91 25.31 -16.82
N LEU A 25 22.10 24.72 -16.70
CA LEU A 25 22.28 23.41 -16.08
C LEU A 25 21.82 23.39 -14.62
N ALA A 26 22.22 24.40 -13.84
CA ALA A 26 21.79 24.52 -12.45
C ALA A 26 20.26 24.64 -12.33
N SER A 27 19.63 25.38 -13.25
CA SER A 27 18.17 25.57 -13.29
C SER A 27 17.44 24.28 -13.65
N VAL A 28 17.94 23.49 -14.59
CA VAL A 28 17.39 22.16 -14.93
C VAL A 28 17.50 21.19 -13.75
N VAL A 29 18.64 21.15 -13.07
CA VAL A 29 18.82 20.31 -11.87
C VAL A 29 17.88 20.74 -10.75
N ALA A 30 17.78 22.05 -10.49
CA ALA A 30 16.85 22.58 -9.48
C ALA A 30 15.38 22.25 -9.80
N ALA A 31 14.98 22.34 -11.08
CA ALA A 31 13.64 21.96 -11.54
C ALA A 31 13.38 20.44 -11.41
N ALA A 32 14.37 19.60 -11.70
CA ALA A 32 14.25 18.16 -11.50
C ALA A 32 14.10 17.80 -10.01
N VAL A 33 14.89 18.45 -9.15
CA VAL A 33 14.80 18.28 -7.69
C VAL A 33 13.46 18.79 -7.16
N SER A 34 12.95 19.93 -7.64
CA SER A 34 11.65 20.46 -7.22
C SER A 34 10.50 19.55 -7.64
N LEU A 35 10.55 18.97 -8.86
CA LEU A 35 9.59 17.96 -9.31
C LEU A 35 9.63 16.70 -8.45
N HIS A 36 10.81 16.24 -8.04
CA HIS A 36 10.94 15.10 -7.14
C HIS A 36 10.32 15.38 -5.77
N HIS A 37 10.57 16.56 -5.18
CA HIS A 37 9.95 16.96 -3.92
C HIS A 37 8.42 17.07 -4.03
N ALA A 38 7.90 17.59 -5.15
CA ALA A 38 6.47 17.64 -5.42
C ALA A 38 5.85 16.24 -5.54
N ALA A 39 6.56 15.29 -6.15
CA ALA A 39 6.13 13.89 -6.20
C ALA A 39 6.08 13.26 -4.81
N SER A 40 7.11 13.45 -3.97
CA SER A 40 7.14 12.95 -2.58
C SER A 40 6.05 13.56 -1.71
N PHE A 41 5.68 14.83 -1.93
CA PHE A 41 4.58 15.47 -1.20
C PHE A 41 3.21 14.86 -1.53
N ASN A 42 2.99 14.46 -2.78
CA ASN A 42 1.78 13.76 -3.21
C ASN A 42 1.66 12.37 -2.55
N GLN A 43 2.79 11.68 -2.31
CA GLN A 43 2.80 10.38 -1.64
C GLN A 43 2.32 10.47 -0.18
N ILE A 44 2.75 11.50 0.56
CA ILE A 44 2.32 11.73 1.95
C ILE A 44 0.80 11.94 2.03
N SER A 45 0.24 12.71 1.10
CA SER A 45 -1.21 12.97 1.06
C SER A 45 -2.01 11.70 0.73
N ALA A 46 -1.51 10.82 -0.14
CA ALA A 46 -2.13 9.54 -0.42
C ALA A 46 -2.14 8.63 0.82
N VAL A 47 -1.00 8.52 1.53
CA VAL A 47 -0.89 7.72 2.76
C VAL A 47 -1.84 8.24 3.86
N ILE A 48 -1.90 9.56 4.07
CA ILE A 48 -2.81 10.17 5.05
C ILE A 48 -4.28 9.92 4.69
N SER A 49 -4.65 10.01 3.41
CA SER A 49 -6.01 9.71 2.97
C SER A 49 -6.36 8.25 3.24
N MET A 50 -5.46 7.32 2.92
CA MET A 50 -5.68 5.90 3.17
C MET A 50 -5.82 5.59 4.66
N GLU A 51 -5.01 6.22 5.52
CA GLU A 51 -5.12 6.06 6.98
C GLU A 51 -6.48 6.56 7.46
N ARG A 52 -6.91 7.74 6.99
CA ARG A 52 -8.22 8.30 7.35
C ARG A 52 -9.35 7.38 6.89
N ASP A 53 -9.28 6.87 5.68
CA ASP A 53 -10.29 5.97 5.12
C ASP A 53 -10.31 4.64 5.90
N LEU A 54 -9.14 4.10 6.25
CA LEU A 54 -9.01 2.90 7.07
C LEU A 54 -9.68 3.07 8.44
N ARG A 55 -9.55 4.25 9.05
CA ARG A 55 -10.13 4.57 10.37
C ARG A 55 -11.58 5.02 10.31
N GLY A 56 -12.14 5.19 9.12
CA GLY A 56 -13.54 5.56 8.91
C GLY A 56 -14.50 4.48 9.42
N ALA A 57 -15.65 4.90 9.94
CA ALA A 57 -16.65 3.97 10.49
C ALA A 57 -17.10 2.92 9.47
N GLU A 58 -17.39 3.33 8.23
CA GLU A 58 -17.80 2.43 7.16
C GLU A 58 -16.74 1.36 6.86
N MET A 59 -15.46 1.76 6.83
CA MET A 59 -14.38 0.81 6.61
C MET A 59 -14.22 -0.15 7.80
N GLN A 60 -14.26 0.36 9.03
CA GLN A 60 -14.19 -0.48 10.22
C GLN A 60 -15.33 -1.49 10.28
N GLU A 61 -16.54 -1.11 9.85
CA GLU A 61 -17.67 -2.02 9.71
C GLU A 61 -17.43 -3.07 8.63
N ALA A 62 -16.92 -2.69 7.46
CA ALA A 62 -16.57 -3.63 6.40
C ALA A 62 -15.49 -4.63 6.85
N LEU A 63 -14.45 -4.16 7.54
CA LEU A 63 -13.40 -5.01 8.09
C LEU A 63 -13.96 -5.99 9.13
N ARG A 64 -14.81 -5.52 10.04
CA ARG A 64 -15.52 -6.35 11.02
C ARG A 64 -16.40 -7.40 10.32
N PHE A 65 -17.15 -7.02 9.30
CA PHE A 65 -17.99 -7.94 8.54
C PHE A 65 -17.16 -9.03 7.87
N VAL A 66 -16.06 -8.66 7.19
CA VAL A 66 -15.16 -9.64 6.56
C VAL A 66 -14.59 -10.62 7.57
N GLN A 67 -14.19 -10.14 8.75
CA GLN A 67 -13.58 -11.00 9.77
C GLN A 67 -14.59 -11.93 10.46
N TYR A 68 -15.80 -11.46 10.75
CA TYR A 68 -16.71 -12.17 11.66
C TYR A 68 -17.97 -12.70 10.99
N GLU A 69 -18.43 -12.11 9.88
CA GLU A 69 -19.71 -12.45 9.25
C GLU A 69 -19.55 -13.13 7.90
N LEU A 70 -18.59 -12.67 7.09
CA LEU A 70 -18.36 -13.19 5.74
C LEU A 70 -18.15 -14.72 5.73
N PRO A 71 -17.34 -15.34 6.61
CA PRO A 71 -17.17 -16.79 6.60
C PRO A 71 -18.49 -17.56 6.71
N PHE A 72 -19.45 -17.03 7.49
CA PHE A 72 -20.77 -17.63 7.65
C PHE A 72 -21.70 -17.29 6.48
N LYS A 73 -21.69 -16.02 6.02
CA LYS A 73 -22.51 -15.55 4.89
C LYS A 73 -22.18 -16.27 3.59
N MET A 74 -20.94 -16.71 3.40
CA MET A 74 -20.53 -17.47 2.22
C MET A 74 -21.21 -18.85 2.11
N HIS A 75 -21.84 -19.36 3.18
CA HIS A 75 -22.68 -20.56 3.10
C HIS A 75 -24.07 -20.31 2.50
N ASP A 76 -24.52 -19.05 2.45
CA ASP A 76 -25.79 -18.66 1.86
C ASP A 76 -25.69 -18.64 0.31
N GLU A 77 -26.53 -19.43 -0.35
CA GLU A 77 -26.61 -19.49 -1.81
C GLU A 77 -27.04 -18.16 -2.43
N ARG A 78 -27.96 -17.44 -1.77
CA ARG A 78 -28.46 -16.16 -2.27
C ARG A 78 -27.35 -15.12 -2.23
N PHE A 79 -26.63 -15.03 -1.11
CA PHE A 79 -25.50 -14.12 -0.95
C PHE A 79 -24.43 -14.37 -2.02
N ARG A 80 -24.08 -15.63 -2.27
CA ARG A 80 -23.15 -16.00 -3.35
C ARG A 80 -23.69 -15.67 -4.74
N GLY A 81 -24.99 -15.84 -4.97
CA GLY A 81 -25.64 -15.50 -6.23
C GLY A 81 -25.59 -14.00 -6.53
N GLU A 82 -25.75 -13.15 -5.52
CA GLU A 82 -25.65 -11.69 -5.65
C GLU A 82 -24.23 -11.26 -6.03
N LEU A 83 -23.19 -11.93 -5.53
CA LEU A 83 -21.78 -11.70 -5.91
C LEU A 83 -21.46 -12.09 -7.37
N ASP A 84 -22.08 -13.14 -7.89
CA ASP A 84 -21.90 -13.61 -9.28
C ASP A 84 -22.57 -12.68 -10.30
N ALA A 85 -23.53 -11.86 -9.88
CA ALA A 85 -24.29 -10.99 -10.77
C ALA A 85 -23.40 -9.91 -11.43
N LEU A 86 -23.57 -9.72 -12.74
CA LEU A 86 -22.97 -8.60 -13.47
C LEU A 86 -23.83 -7.35 -13.26
N GLY A 87 -23.40 -6.46 -12.38
CA GLY A 87 -24.10 -5.21 -12.08
C GLY A 87 -23.55 -4.49 -10.86
N PHE A 88 -24.26 -3.43 -10.45
CA PHE A 88 -24.00 -2.72 -9.20
C PHE A 88 -24.32 -3.63 -8.03
N ILE A 89 -23.33 -3.86 -7.18
CA ILE A 89 -23.51 -4.57 -5.91
C ILE A 89 -23.85 -3.52 -4.84
N ASP A 90 -24.91 -3.73 -4.07
CA ASP A 90 -25.25 -2.86 -2.95
C ASP A 90 -24.21 -3.03 -1.83
N ALA A 91 -23.37 -1.99 -1.64
CA ALA A 91 -22.31 -1.99 -0.64
C ALA A 91 -22.83 -2.07 0.81
N ARG A 92 -24.11 -1.79 1.06
CA ARG A 92 -24.72 -1.95 2.38
C ARG A 92 -24.97 -3.41 2.73
N VAL A 93 -25.15 -4.26 1.72
CA VAL A 93 -25.35 -5.71 1.87
C VAL A 93 -24.02 -6.45 1.73
N HIS A 94 -23.18 -6.00 0.80
CA HIS A 94 -21.89 -6.61 0.49
C HIS A 94 -20.72 -5.75 0.96
N GLN A 95 -20.52 -5.69 2.27
CA GLN A 95 -19.44 -4.88 2.85
C GLN A 95 -18.05 -5.46 2.50
N GLU A 96 -17.95 -6.74 2.18
CA GLU A 96 -16.73 -7.37 1.66
C GLU A 96 -16.26 -6.73 0.35
N VAL A 97 -17.19 -6.26 -0.48
CA VAL A 97 -16.86 -5.58 -1.74
C VAL A 97 -16.23 -4.22 -1.46
N GLN A 98 -16.68 -3.50 -0.42
CA GLN A 98 -16.05 -2.26 0.02
C GLN A 98 -14.61 -2.49 0.48
N ALA A 99 -14.37 -3.53 1.28
CA ALA A 99 -13.03 -3.92 1.71
C ALA A 99 -12.13 -4.27 0.49
N CYS A 100 -12.62 -5.09 -0.44
CA CYS A 100 -11.89 -5.44 -1.66
C CYS A 100 -11.54 -4.20 -2.50
N GLN A 101 -12.48 -3.27 -2.68
CA GLN A 101 -12.24 -2.05 -3.45
C GLN A 101 -11.13 -1.20 -2.83
N TRP A 102 -11.15 -1.02 -1.52
CA TRP A 102 -10.11 -0.27 -0.83
C TRP A 102 -8.74 -0.93 -0.93
N PHE A 103 -8.64 -2.23 -0.64
CA PHE A 103 -7.38 -2.95 -0.78
C PHE A 103 -6.87 -2.94 -2.23
N ASN A 104 -7.76 -2.98 -3.22
CA ASN A 104 -7.38 -2.88 -4.62
C ASN A 104 -6.90 -1.47 -4.99
N ALA A 105 -7.49 -0.41 -4.41
CA ALA A 105 -7.00 0.95 -4.55
C ALA A 105 -5.60 1.08 -3.94
N VAL A 106 -5.37 0.55 -2.74
CA VAL A 106 -4.04 0.50 -2.11
C VAL A 106 -3.04 -0.23 -2.98
N GLY A 107 -3.39 -1.43 -3.46
CA GLY A 107 -2.53 -2.21 -4.34
C GLY A 107 -2.16 -1.45 -5.63
N THR A 108 -3.06 -0.60 -6.13
CA THR A 108 -2.78 0.27 -7.28
C THR A 108 -1.71 1.30 -6.94
N LEU A 109 -1.77 1.90 -5.75
CA LEU A 109 -0.76 2.87 -5.30
C LEU A 109 0.61 2.22 -5.11
N LEU A 110 0.65 1.02 -4.52
CA LEU A 110 1.88 0.25 -4.35
C LEU A 110 2.50 -0.14 -5.70
N LYS A 111 1.70 -0.73 -6.60
CA LYS A 111 2.14 -1.16 -7.93
C LYS A 111 2.72 -0.02 -8.77
N ASN A 112 2.26 1.21 -8.54
CA ASN A 112 2.74 2.41 -9.24
C ASN A 112 3.78 3.21 -8.45
N ASN A 113 4.36 2.66 -7.37
CA ASN A 113 5.37 3.32 -6.53
C ASN A 113 4.92 4.68 -5.95
N LEU A 114 3.62 4.85 -5.69
CA LEU A 114 3.07 6.03 -5.02
C LEU A 114 3.07 5.88 -3.50
N VAL A 115 3.15 4.64 -3.01
CA VAL A 115 3.37 4.31 -1.60
C VAL A 115 4.58 3.39 -1.55
N ASP A 116 5.48 3.62 -0.59
CA ASP A 116 6.64 2.78 -0.40
C ASP A 116 6.23 1.36 0.00
N GLU A 117 6.59 0.38 -0.81
CA GLU A 117 6.24 -1.03 -0.58
C GLU A 117 6.83 -1.54 0.73
N SER A 118 8.08 -1.17 1.05
CA SER A 118 8.74 -1.70 2.26
C SER A 118 8.06 -1.22 3.55
N ALA A 119 7.71 0.06 3.61
CA ALA A 119 6.97 0.65 4.72
C ALA A 119 5.57 0.04 4.86
N TRP A 120 4.86 -0.16 3.73
CA TRP A 120 3.56 -0.82 3.75
C TRP A 120 3.65 -2.25 4.27
N MET A 121 4.60 -3.04 3.75
CA MET A 121 4.73 -4.45 4.13
C MET A 121 5.15 -4.62 5.60
N ASP A 122 5.98 -3.73 6.12
CA ASP A 122 6.35 -3.77 7.54
C ASP A 122 5.15 -3.56 8.47
N LEU A 123 4.26 -2.65 8.11
CA LEU A 123 3.06 -2.33 8.90
C LEU A 123 1.90 -3.30 8.68
N PHE A 124 1.64 -3.69 7.43
CA PHE A 124 0.36 -4.27 7.02
C PHE A 124 0.46 -5.60 6.29
N ALA A 125 1.65 -6.21 6.14
CA ALA A 125 1.74 -7.48 5.41
C ALA A 125 0.87 -8.59 6.03
N ARG A 126 0.87 -8.74 7.37
CA ARG A 126 0.04 -9.75 8.05
C ARG A 126 -1.44 -9.51 7.84
N LEU A 127 -1.87 -8.25 7.96
CA LEU A 127 -3.27 -7.85 7.74
C LEU A 127 -3.68 -8.13 6.30
N THR A 128 -2.85 -7.72 5.34
CA THR A 128 -3.08 -7.93 3.91
C THR A 128 -3.30 -9.40 3.59
N VAL A 129 -2.42 -10.29 4.08
CA VAL A 129 -2.53 -11.73 3.85
C VAL A 129 -3.81 -12.29 4.47
N ALA A 130 -4.09 -11.96 5.73
CA ALA A 130 -5.29 -12.44 6.43
C ALA A 130 -6.60 -12.04 5.71
N TYR A 131 -6.68 -10.79 5.24
CA TYR A 131 -7.85 -10.31 4.51
C TYR A 131 -7.94 -10.90 3.11
N TRP A 132 -6.82 -11.08 2.40
CA TRP A 132 -6.83 -11.76 1.11
C TRP A 132 -7.37 -13.18 1.24
N ASP A 133 -6.82 -13.97 2.18
CA ASP A 133 -7.22 -15.37 2.36
C ASP A 133 -8.70 -15.49 2.79
N THR A 134 -9.22 -14.51 3.54
CA THR A 134 -10.64 -14.47 3.93
C THR A 134 -11.56 -14.05 2.79
N LEU A 135 -11.13 -13.11 1.94
CA LEU A 135 -11.91 -12.55 0.83
C LEU A 135 -11.81 -13.40 -0.44
N GLU A 136 -10.80 -14.25 -0.58
CA GLU A 136 -10.53 -15.07 -1.77
C GLU A 136 -11.77 -15.82 -2.27
N PRO A 137 -12.59 -16.49 -1.43
CA PRO A 137 -13.78 -17.19 -1.91
C PRO A 137 -14.81 -16.26 -2.57
N ALA A 138 -15.01 -15.05 -2.03
CA ALA A 138 -15.92 -14.06 -2.59
C ALA A 138 -15.36 -13.49 -3.91
N ILE A 139 -14.06 -13.20 -3.95
CA ILE A 139 -13.36 -12.75 -5.16
C ILE A 139 -13.44 -13.81 -6.27
N ALA A 140 -13.23 -15.08 -5.93
CA ALA A 140 -13.32 -16.18 -6.88
C ALA A 140 -14.72 -16.27 -7.53
N ILE A 141 -15.80 -16.04 -6.77
CA ILE A 141 -17.16 -15.97 -7.32
C ILE A 141 -17.27 -14.78 -8.27
N MET A 142 -16.87 -13.58 -7.85
CA MET A 142 -16.96 -12.38 -8.67
C MET A 142 -16.17 -12.49 -9.99
N ARG A 143 -15.03 -13.17 -9.98
CA ARG A 143 -14.17 -13.39 -11.15
C ARG A 143 -14.79 -14.31 -12.21
N ARG A 144 -15.76 -15.18 -11.87
CA ARG A 144 -16.38 -16.11 -12.83
C ARG A 144 -16.96 -15.41 -14.06
N ARG A 145 -17.58 -14.26 -13.85
CA ARG A 145 -18.17 -13.46 -14.94
C ARG A 145 -17.38 -12.20 -15.24
N ARG A 146 -16.70 -11.61 -14.25
CA ARG A 146 -15.94 -10.37 -14.45
C ARG A 146 -14.57 -10.64 -15.07
N GLY A 147 -13.95 -11.77 -14.80
CA GLY A 147 -12.59 -12.13 -15.22
C GLY A 147 -11.52 -11.80 -14.17
N ASP A 148 -10.29 -12.27 -14.41
CA ASP A 148 -9.19 -12.26 -13.44
C ASP A 148 -8.71 -10.86 -13.04
N TRP A 149 -9.02 -9.84 -13.85
CA TRP A 149 -8.66 -8.45 -13.55
C TRP A 149 -9.41 -7.89 -12.32
N GLN A 150 -10.54 -8.50 -11.93
CA GLN A 150 -11.29 -8.09 -10.75
C GLN A 150 -10.41 -8.24 -9.51
N PHE A 151 -10.13 -7.11 -8.87
CA PHE A 151 -9.25 -7.00 -7.69
C PHE A 151 -7.81 -7.48 -7.89
N ALA A 152 -7.29 -7.44 -9.13
CA ALA A 152 -5.93 -7.88 -9.43
C ALA A 152 -4.84 -7.08 -8.70
N ASN A 153 -5.07 -5.82 -8.36
CA ASN A 153 -4.08 -5.04 -7.60
C ASN A 153 -4.09 -5.41 -6.10
N PHE A 154 -5.23 -5.84 -5.56
CA PHE A 154 -5.26 -6.45 -4.23
C PHE A 154 -4.50 -7.78 -4.23
N GLU A 155 -4.70 -8.61 -5.24
CA GLU A 155 -3.96 -9.86 -5.42
C GLU A 155 -2.44 -9.62 -5.48
N TYR A 156 -2.00 -8.66 -6.31
CA TYR A 156 -0.61 -8.22 -6.35
C TYR A 156 -0.08 -7.93 -4.94
N MET A 157 -0.77 -7.05 -4.21
CA MET A 157 -0.37 -6.66 -2.85
C MET A 157 -0.31 -7.87 -1.89
N ALA A 158 -1.26 -8.81 -1.99
CA ALA A 158 -1.28 -10.02 -1.18
C ALA A 158 -0.10 -10.95 -1.47
N VAL A 159 0.26 -11.13 -2.74
CA VAL A 159 1.44 -11.91 -3.15
C VAL A 159 2.71 -11.27 -2.60
N ARG A 160 2.88 -9.95 -2.75
CA ARG A 160 4.02 -9.21 -2.20
C ARG A 160 4.11 -9.35 -0.67
N ALA A 161 2.97 -9.28 0.03
CA ALA A 161 2.90 -9.45 1.47
C ALA A 161 3.30 -10.88 1.91
N LYS A 162 2.85 -11.92 1.20
CA LYS A 162 3.26 -13.32 1.46
C LYS A 162 4.78 -13.49 1.29
N GLU A 163 5.35 -12.93 0.22
CA GLU A 163 6.80 -12.94 0.00
C GLU A 163 7.58 -12.20 1.10
N TRP A 164 7.08 -11.04 1.51
CA TRP A 164 7.70 -10.26 2.58
C TRP A 164 7.73 -11.02 3.91
N LEU A 165 6.62 -11.64 4.31
CA LEU A 165 6.54 -12.41 5.55
C LEU A 165 7.45 -13.65 5.51
N LYS A 166 7.61 -14.26 4.33
CA LYS A 166 8.58 -15.35 4.13
C LYS A 166 10.02 -14.87 4.29
N LYS A 167 10.33 -13.67 3.80
CA LYS A 167 11.67 -13.06 3.93
C LYS A 167 11.96 -12.56 5.35
N HIS A 168 10.94 -12.10 6.07
CA HIS A 168 11.06 -11.50 7.41
C HIS A 168 10.16 -12.23 8.44
N PRO A 169 10.41 -13.52 8.74
CA PRO A 169 9.54 -14.32 9.60
C PRO A 169 9.39 -13.75 11.03
N HIS A 170 10.38 -12.99 11.50
CA HIS A 170 10.42 -12.36 12.82
C HIS A 170 10.21 -10.83 12.79
N GLY A 171 9.73 -10.30 11.65
CA GLY A 171 9.62 -8.88 11.37
C GLY A 171 10.96 -8.23 11.03
N THR A 172 10.97 -6.90 10.93
CA THR A 172 12.15 -6.11 10.53
C THR A 172 12.78 -5.33 11.70
N PHE A 173 12.41 -5.66 12.94
CA PHE A 173 12.89 -4.95 14.12
C PHE A 173 14.43 -4.79 14.09
N PRO A 174 14.96 -3.58 14.32
CA PRO A 174 16.38 -3.30 14.13
C PRO A 174 17.28 -4.28 14.91
N HIS A 175 18.23 -4.91 14.20
CA HIS A 175 19.11 -5.93 14.78
C HIS A 175 20.00 -5.42 15.93
N HIS A 176 20.29 -4.11 15.94
CA HIS A 176 21.16 -3.47 16.93
C HIS A 176 20.40 -2.89 18.13
N THR A 177 19.09 -3.13 18.20
CA THR A 177 18.25 -2.65 19.31
C THR A 177 17.90 -3.82 20.22
N ALA A 178 18.10 -3.65 21.53
CA ALA A 178 17.66 -4.65 22.49
C ALA A 178 16.12 -4.69 22.54
N ARG A 179 15.53 -5.87 22.37
CA ARG A 179 14.08 -6.06 22.56
C ARG A 179 13.75 -6.09 24.05
N ALA A 180 12.68 -5.39 24.43
CA ALA A 180 12.15 -5.49 25.78
C ALA A 180 11.62 -6.91 26.06
N LYS A 181 11.85 -7.42 27.27
CA LYS A 181 11.30 -8.72 27.69
C LYS A 181 9.80 -8.56 27.97
N VAL A 182 8.96 -9.11 27.10
CA VAL A 182 7.51 -9.18 27.31
C VAL A 182 7.20 -10.44 28.10
N GLN A 183 6.57 -10.30 29.27
CA GLN A 183 6.12 -11.43 30.09
C GLN A 183 4.66 -11.72 29.80
N ASP A 184 4.38 -12.88 29.22
CA ASP A 184 3.01 -13.36 29.01
C ASP A 184 2.52 -14.10 30.26
N LYS A 185 1.92 -13.36 31.19
CA LYS A 185 1.39 -13.90 32.44
C LYS A 185 0.18 -14.82 32.27
N TRP A 186 -0.44 -14.81 31.08
CA TRP A 186 -1.67 -15.56 30.81
C TRP A 186 -1.43 -16.82 29.98
N LEU A 187 -0.24 -16.98 29.40
CA LEU A 187 0.12 -18.12 28.54
C LEU A 187 -0.33 -19.48 29.10
N ALA A 188 -0.10 -19.74 30.39
CA ALA A 188 -0.48 -21.00 31.02
C ALA A 188 -2.00 -21.19 31.09
N ALA A 189 -2.74 -20.14 31.46
CA ALA A 189 -4.20 -20.17 31.54
C ALA A 189 -4.84 -20.35 30.16
N ASP A 190 -4.36 -19.61 29.16
CA ASP A 190 -4.89 -19.66 27.80
C ASP A 190 -4.58 -21.00 27.11
N THR A 191 -3.42 -21.59 27.38
CA THR A 191 -3.05 -22.92 26.86
C THR A 191 -3.96 -24.01 27.45
N ALA A 192 -4.27 -23.94 28.76
CA ALA A 192 -5.17 -24.88 29.42
C ALA A 192 -6.61 -24.81 28.88
N LEU A 193 -7.11 -23.60 28.60
CA LEU A 193 -8.42 -23.40 27.97
C LEU A 193 -8.49 -24.03 26.58
N ARG A 194 -7.44 -23.88 25.76
CA ARG A 194 -7.38 -24.48 24.41
C ARG A 194 -7.38 -26.00 24.45
N SER A 195 -6.64 -26.61 25.36
CA SER A 195 -6.61 -28.08 25.50
C SER A 195 -7.92 -28.67 26.06
N GLY A 196 -8.68 -27.89 26.83
CA GLY A 196 -9.97 -28.31 27.40
C GLY A 196 -11.14 -28.25 26.42
N GLN A 197 -11.01 -27.51 25.31
CA GLN A 197 -12.04 -27.40 24.27
C GLN A 197 -11.96 -28.51 23.20
N THR A 198 -10.92 -29.35 23.23
CA THR A 198 -10.71 -30.47 22.32
C THR A 198 -11.14 -31.84 22.89
N SER A 199 -11.85 -31.86 24.03
CA SER A 199 -12.43 -33.06 24.65
C SER A 199 -13.95 -33.07 24.51
#